data_AF-A0A1F9ZFG7-F1
#
_entry.id   AF-A0A1F9ZFG7-F1
#
_cell.length_a   1.000
_cell.length_b   1.000
_cell.length_c   1.000
_cell.angle_alpha   90.00
_cell.angle_beta   90.00
_cell.angle_gamma   90.00
#
_symmetry.space_group_name_H-M   'P 1'
#
loop_
_entity.id
_entity.type
_entity.pdbx_description
1 polymer ?
#
loop_
_entity_poly.entity_id
_entity_poly.type
_entity_poly.pdbx_seq_one_letter_code
_entity_poly.pdbx_strand_id
1 'polypeptide(L)'
;MARKPIKTSIDFEARFPVKGRVLWAVMCDHCEAEGELRIRMARDPTKGWDYRLDDKGSFVDVHAVDASKSYDKVRAGEWVAGTLIVFGCLKKVWAREVSMEGSVLEDGTRLTGEVSLGDVHAQVDFGLFRAFLRFENAAQMKRVLKYEGIKDGSFVATDVQVDVKVERWGRKDDVLRGKARR
;
A
#
# COMPACT_ATOMS: atom_id res chain seq x y z
N MET A 1 7.80 -0.08 -24.19
CA MET A 1 7.84 1.40 -24.04
C MET A 1 7.63 1.70 -22.57
N ALA A 2 8.50 2.50 -21.95
CA ALA A 2 8.32 2.90 -20.55
C ALA A 2 7.03 3.71 -20.40
N ARG A 3 6.14 3.29 -19.48
CA ARG A 3 4.84 3.93 -19.26
C ARG A 3 5.05 5.30 -18.60
N LYS A 4 4.33 6.32 -19.04
CA LYS A 4 4.37 7.65 -18.40
C LYS A 4 3.70 7.57 -17.01
N PRO A 5 4.34 8.08 -15.94
CA PRO A 5 3.74 8.15 -14.61
C PRO A 5 2.45 8.97 -14.62
N ILE A 6 1.47 8.57 -13.81
CA ILE A 6 0.24 9.33 -13.60
C ILE A 6 0.55 10.52 -12.70
N LYS A 7 0.23 11.72 -13.19
CA LYS A 7 0.27 12.97 -12.44
C LYS A 7 -1.04 13.70 -12.69
N THR A 8 -1.84 13.87 -11.64
CA THR A 8 -3.17 14.51 -11.70
C THR A 8 -3.36 15.40 -10.47
N SER A 9 -4.49 16.10 -10.41
CA SER A 9 -4.81 17.02 -9.31
C SER A 9 -5.29 16.32 -8.03
N ILE A 10 -5.53 15.01 -8.07
CA ILE A 10 -6.00 14.23 -6.94
C ILE A 10 -4.89 13.30 -6.49
N ASP A 11 -4.25 13.65 -5.39
CA ASP A 11 -3.33 12.79 -4.66
C ASP A 11 -4.04 12.09 -3.49
N PHE A 12 -3.41 11.03 -3.00
CA PHE A 12 -3.82 10.38 -1.77
C PHE A 12 -2.61 9.92 -0.96
N GLU A 13 -2.87 9.75 0.33
CA GLU A 13 -2.00 9.06 1.27
C GLU A 13 -2.85 8.01 1.99
N ALA A 14 -2.50 6.75 1.81
CA ALA A 14 -3.13 5.63 2.52
C ALA A 14 -2.14 5.07 3.55
N ARG A 15 -2.62 4.87 4.78
CA ARG A 15 -1.86 4.23 5.85
C ARG A 15 -2.62 3.01 6.32
N PHE A 16 -1.97 1.85 6.32
CA PHE A 16 -2.59 0.63 6.82
C PHE A 16 -1.57 -0.26 7.54
N PRO A 17 -2.00 -1.00 8.57
CA PRO A 17 -1.11 -1.85 9.33
C PRO A 17 -0.60 -3.00 8.45
N VAL A 18 0.69 -3.27 8.55
CA VAL A 18 1.34 -4.43 7.93
C VAL A 18 1.85 -5.37 9.00
N LYS A 19 1.65 -6.66 8.76
CA LYS A 19 2.39 -7.74 9.40
C LYS A 19 2.89 -8.64 8.30
N GLY A 20 4.14 -9.08 8.38
CA GLY A 20 4.67 -9.92 7.32
C GLY A 20 6.03 -10.49 7.64
N ARG A 21 6.44 -11.44 6.81
CA ARG A 21 7.76 -12.05 6.88
C ARG A 21 8.72 -11.26 6.00
N VAL A 22 9.87 -10.91 6.55
CA VAL A 22 10.93 -10.24 5.83
C VAL A 22 11.59 -11.23 4.90
N LEU A 23 11.57 -10.94 3.59
CA LEU A 23 12.26 -11.71 2.58
C LEU A 23 13.73 -11.27 2.50
N TRP A 24 13.96 -9.96 2.48
CA TRP A 24 15.28 -9.35 2.58
C TRP A 24 15.14 -7.90 3.06
N ALA A 25 16.21 -7.37 3.62
CA ALA A 25 16.33 -5.98 4.05
C ALA A 25 17.76 -5.53 3.73
N VAL A 26 17.91 -4.46 2.97
CA VAL A 26 19.23 -3.91 2.59
C VAL A 26 19.21 -2.39 2.70
N MET A 27 20.40 -1.80 2.75
CA MET A 27 20.57 -0.38 2.47
C MET A 27 20.36 -0.12 0.98
N CYS A 28 19.79 1.02 0.62
CA CYS A 28 19.67 1.42 -0.77
C CYS A 28 21.05 1.79 -1.33
N ASP A 29 21.45 1.13 -2.41
CA ASP A 29 22.76 1.30 -3.06
C ASP A 29 22.95 2.69 -3.69
N HIS A 30 21.87 3.46 -3.86
CA HIS A 30 21.91 4.77 -4.53
C HIS A 30 22.02 5.96 -3.57
N CYS A 31 21.31 5.93 -2.44
CA CYS A 31 21.28 7.06 -1.51
C CYS A 31 22.06 6.82 -0.22
N GLU A 32 22.37 5.56 0.13
CA GLU A 32 23.03 5.13 1.38
C GLU A 32 22.40 5.67 2.68
N ALA A 33 21.23 6.29 2.61
CA ALA A 33 20.55 6.96 3.71
C ALA A 33 19.24 6.28 4.10
N GLU A 34 18.67 5.52 3.17
CA GLU A 34 17.43 4.75 3.29
C GLU A 34 17.72 3.28 3.01
N GLY A 35 16.82 2.40 3.41
CA GLY A 35 16.92 0.98 3.08
C GLY A 35 15.65 0.45 2.46
N GLU A 36 15.79 -0.68 1.80
CA GLU A 36 14.72 -1.37 1.11
C GLU A 36 14.35 -2.60 1.92
N LEU A 37 13.07 -2.72 2.25
CA LEU A 37 12.51 -3.91 2.88
C LEU A 37 11.58 -4.59 1.91
N ARG A 38 11.81 -5.88 1.69
CA ARG A 38 10.82 -6.73 1.05
C ARG A 38 10.12 -7.60 2.07
N ILE A 39 8.81 -7.42 2.16
CA ILE A 39 7.95 -8.05 3.15
C ILE A 39 6.90 -8.85 2.41
N ARG A 40 6.76 -10.13 2.75
CA ARG A 40 5.60 -10.92 2.31
C ARG A 40 4.51 -10.85 3.35
N MET A 41 3.37 -10.28 2.99
CA MET A 41 2.19 -10.15 3.85
C MET A 41 0.97 -10.85 3.24
N ALA A 42 0.01 -11.22 4.09
CA ALA A 42 -1.26 -11.74 3.62
C ALA A 42 -2.08 -10.60 2.99
N ARG A 43 -2.80 -10.88 1.89
CA ARG A 43 -3.76 -9.94 1.31
C ARG A 43 -4.93 -9.67 2.25
N ASP A 44 -5.33 -10.70 3.00
CA ASP A 44 -6.33 -10.60 4.04
C ASP A 44 -5.69 -10.99 5.39
N PRO A 45 -5.33 -10.02 6.24
CA PRO A 45 -4.67 -10.28 7.53
C PRO A 45 -5.59 -10.99 8.54
N THR A 46 -6.90 -11.12 8.25
CA THR A 46 -7.86 -11.82 9.12
C THR A 46 -7.93 -13.32 8.84
N LYS A 47 -7.48 -13.79 7.68
CA LYS A 47 -7.51 -15.20 7.27
C LYS A 47 -6.36 -16.06 7.81
N GLY A 48 -5.60 -15.55 8.78
CA GLY A 48 -4.52 -16.28 9.44
C GLY A 48 -3.18 -16.18 8.71
N TRP A 49 -2.12 -16.72 9.34
CA TRP A 49 -0.72 -16.56 8.92
C TRP A 49 -0.04 -17.90 8.62
N ASP A 50 -0.79 -18.88 8.10
CA ASP A 50 -0.22 -20.15 7.64
C ASP A 50 0.53 -19.89 6.32
N TYR A 51 1.83 -19.70 6.49
CA TYR A 51 2.75 -19.29 5.44
C TYR A 51 2.96 -20.42 4.43
N ARG A 52 2.64 -20.14 3.16
CA ARG A 52 2.95 -21.00 2.01
C ARG A 52 3.60 -20.16 0.91
N LEU A 53 4.81 -20.55 0.49
CA LEU A 53 5.63 -19.83 -0.50
C LEU A 53 4.97 -19.78 -1.89
N ASP A 54 4.23 -20.83 -2.23
CA ASP A 54 3.52 -21.06 -3.48
C ASP A 54 2.13 -20.41 -3.55
N ASP A 55 1.59 -19.97 -2.41
CA ASP A 55 0.29 -19.27 -2.38
C ASP A 55 0.46 -17.80 -2.80
N LYS A 56 0.31 -17.55 -4.10
CA LYS A 56 0.33 -16.20 -4.71
C LYS A 56 -1.03 -15.49 -4.66
N GLY A 57 -2.10 -16.22 -4.35
CA GLY A 57 -3.46 -15.68 -4.27
C GLY A 57 -3.75 -15.03 -2.93
N SER A 58 -3.18 -15.59 -1.86
CA SER A 58 -3.45 -15.14 -0.48
C SER A 58 -2.37 -14.21 0.08
N PHE A 59 -1.22 -14.08 -0.60
CA PHE A 59 -0.11 -13.23 -0.18
C PHE A 59 0.27 -12.21 -1.26
N VAL A 60 0.88 -11.12 -0.82
CA VAL A 60 1.51 -10.10 -1.65
C VAL A 60 2.91 -9.83 -1.13
N ASP A 61 3.87 -9.76 -2.04
CA ASP A 61 5.19 -9.24 -1.73
C ASP A 61 5.12 -7.71 -1.81
N VAL A 62 5.62 -7.03 -0.79
CA VAL A 62 5.71 -5.58 -0.74
C VAL A 62 7.18 -5.22 -0.72
N HIS A 63 7.61 -4.37 -1.65
CA HIS A 63 8.93 -3.75 -1.65
C HIS A 63 8.73 -2.29 -1.26
N ALA A 64 9.21 -1.92 -0.09
CA ALA A 64 8.98 -0.62 0.49
C ALA A 64 10.29 0.02 0.95
N VAL A 65 10.33 1.35 0.90
CA VAL A 65 11.43 2.15 1.42
C VAL A 65 11.24 2.37 2.92
N ASP A 66 12.32 2.19 3.68
CA ASP A 66 12.37 2.42 5.12
C ASP A 66 13.35 3.55 5.46
N ALA A 67 12.80 4.74 5.70
CA ALA A 67 13.55 5.89 6.18
C ALA A 67 13.89 5.81 7.70
N SER A 68 13.35 4.82 8.43
CA SER A 68 13.55 4.71 9.89
C SER A 68 14.81 3.96 10.31
N LYS A 69 15.60 3.47 9.35
CA LYS A 69 16.82 2.66 9.56
C LYS A 69 16.58 1.34 10.29
N SER A 70 15.37 0.79 10.17
CA SER A 70 15.07 -0.55 10.66
C SER A 70 15.74 -1.62 9.79
N TYR A 71 16.01 -1.33 8.51
CA TYR A 71 16.77 -2.20 7.60
C TYR A 71 18.13 -2.67 8.16
N ASP A 72 18.82 -1.85 8.97
CA ASP A 72 20.10 -2.22 9.59
C ASP A 72 19.98 -3.32 10.66
N LYS A 73 18.79 -3.47 11.26
CA LYS A 73 18.55 -4.35 12.41
C LYS A 73 17.73 -5.59 12.04
N VAL A 74 16.77 -5.41 11.14
CA VAL A 74 15.90 -6.47 10.67
C VAL A 74 16.71 -7.47 9.84
N ARG A 75 16.40 -8.76 9.95
CA ARG A 75 17.06 -9.82 9.19
C ARG A 75 16.05 -10.59 8.33
N ALA A 76 16.54 -11.10 7.21
CA ALA A 76 15.77 -12.01 6.36
C ALA A 76 15.27 -13.21 7.19
N GLY A 77 14.00 -13.56 7.01
CA GLY A 77 13.33 -14.62 7.75
C GLY A 77 12.64 -14.18 9.05
N GLU A 78 12.97 -13.01 9.59
CA GLU A 78 12.23 -12.42 10.72
C GLU A 78 10.83 -11.97 10.30
N TRP A 79 10.01 -11.68 11.31
CA TRP A 79 8.69 -11.07 11.14
C TRP A 79 8.75 -9.61 11.52
N VAL A 80 7.96 -8.80 10.82
CA VAL A 80 7.78 -7.38 11.10
C VAL A 80 6.31 -7.06 11.31
N ALA A 81 6.06 -6.08 12.17
CA ALA A 81 4.79 -5.38 12.29
C ALA A 81 5.06 -3.88 12.20
N GLY A 82 4.19 -3.16 11.51
CA GLY A 82 4.34 -1.73 11.30
C GLY A 82 3.20 -1.16 10.49
N THR A 83 3.47 -0.06 9.81
CA THR A 83 2.52 0.64 8.95
C THR A 83 3.11 0.79 7.56
N LEU A 84 2.38 0.37 6.52
CA LEU A 84 2.66 0.75 5.15
C LEU A 84 2.02 2.10 4.86
N ILE A 85 2.76 2.94 4.17
CA ILE A 85 2.32 4.26 3.74
C ILE A 85 2.42 4.27 2.21
N VAL A 86 1.28 4.44 1.56
CA VAL A 86 1.17 4.38 0.11
C VAL A 86 0.70 5.72 -0.40
N PHE A 87 1.46 6.29 -1.33
CA PHE A 87 1.17 7.56 -1.98
C PHE A 87 0.86 7.33 -3.45
N GLY A 88 0.09 8.23 -4.05
CA GLY A 88 -0.13 8.19 -5.49
C GLY A 88 -1.05 9.28 -5.98
N CYS A 89 -1.11 9.44 -7.31
CA CYS A 89 -2.05 10.31 -8.00
C CYS A 89 -3.15 9.48 -8.69
N LEU A 90 -4.38 9.97 -8.73
CA LEU A 90 -5.53 9.25 -9.29
C LEU A 90 -5.90 9.76 -10.67
N LYS A 91 -6.01 8.85 -11.63
CA LYS A 91 -6.58 9.15 -12.96
C LYS A 91 -7.75 8.24 -13.23
N LYS A 92 -8.87 8.81 -13.70
CA LYS A 92 -9.99 8.01 -14.18
C LYS A 92 -9.57 7.06 -15.31
N VAL A 93 -10.05 5.82 -15.23
CA VAL A 93 -9.87 4.81 -16.28
C VAL A 93 -11.19 4.10 -16.58
N TRP A 94 -11.23 3.48 -17.75
CA TRP A 94 -12.33 2.57 -18.13
C TRP A 94 -11.91 1.15 -17.75
N ALA A 95 -12.15 0.78 -16.50
CA ALA A 95 -11.96 -0.58 -15.99
C ALA A 95 -13.30 -1.14 -15.48
N ARG A 96 -13.30 -2.43 -15.13
CA ARG A 96 -14.48 -3.14 -14.61
C ARG A 96 -14.22 -3.87 -13.30
N GLU A 97 -12.97 -3.88 -12.84
CA GLU A 97 -12.57 -4.59 -11.63
C GLU A 97 -11.40 -3.88 -10.95
N VAL A 98 -11.28 -4.12 -9.65
CA VAL A 98 -10.13 -3.74 -8.84
C VAL A 98 -8.99 -4.69 -9.16
N SER A 99 -7.80 -4.15 -9.44
CA SER A 99 -6.66 -4.95 -9.88
C SER A 99 -5.32 -4.33 -9.50
N MET A 100 -4.30 -5.18 -9.35
CA MET A 100 -2.90 -4.78 -9.25
C MET A 100 -2.14 -5.39 -10.41
N GLU A 101 -1.36 -4.57 -11.11
CA GLU A 101 -0.47 -5.05 -12.18
C GLU A 101 0.74 -5.74 -11.54
N GLY A 102 0.96 -7.02 -11.86
CA GLY A 102 2.04 -7.82 -11.29
C GLY A 102 1.69 -8.45 -9.94
N SER A 103 2.72 -9.01 -9.27
CA SER A 103 2.57 -9.75 -8.01
C SER A 103 3.25 -9.08 -6.82
N VAL A 104 3.88 -7.93 -7.03
CA VAL A 104 4.63 -7.17 -6.03
C VAL A 104 4.01 -5.78 -5.93
N LEU A 105 3.84 -5.27 -4.71
CA LEU A 105 3.53 -3.88 -4.44
C LEU A 105 4.84 -3.15 -4.18
N GLU A 106 5.30 -2.41 -5.18
CA GLU A 106 6.55 -1.63 -5.17
C GLU A 106 6.34 -0.26 -5.82
N ASP A 107 7.33 0.61 -5.70
CA ASP A 107 7.32 1.92 -6.37
C ASP A 107 7.06 1.79 -7.87
N GLY A 108 6.11 2.57 -8.37
CA GLY A 108 5.64 2.53 -9.76
C GLY A 108 4.62 1.42 -10.05
N THR A 109 4.24 0.59 -9.07
CA THR A 109 3.19 -0.42 -9.27
C THR A 109 1.88 0.24 -9.65
N ARG A 110 1.26 -0.26 -10.71
CA ARG A 110 -0.06 0.18 -11.14
C ARG A 110 -1.15 -0.50 -10.33
N LEU A 111 -1.96 0.29 -9.66
CA LEU A 111 -3.22 -0.16 -9.06
C LEU A 111 -4.41 0.44 -9.79
N THR A 112 -5.47 -0.36 -9.92
CA THR A 112 -6.81 0.07 -10.31
C THR A 112 -7.72 -0.12 -9.11
N GLY A 113 -8.42 0.93 -8.71
CA GLY A 113 -9.34 0.90 -7.58
C GLY A 113 -10.72 1.42 -7.94
N GLU A 114 -11.71 1.01 -7.15
CA GLU A 114 -13.10 1.43 -7.30
C GLU A 114 -13.40 2.60 -6.35
N VAL A 115 -14.02 3.65 -6.89
CA VAL A 115 -14.36 4.86 -6.14
C VAL A 115 -15.70 4.67 -5.43
N SER A 116 -15.72 4.99 -4.14
CA SER A 116 -16.93 5.11 -3.35
C SER A 116 -17.02 6.54 -2.79
N LEU A 117 -18.13 7.22 -3.07
CA LEU A 117 -18.40 8.59 -2.65
C LEU A 117 -19.44 8.60 -1.52
N GLY A 118 -19.06 9.19 -0.38
CA GLY A 118 -19.99 9.60 0.66
C GLY A 118 -20.35 11.08 0.55
N ASP A 119 -21.19 11.58 1.46
CA ASP A 119 -21.64 12.98 1.46
C ASP A 119 -20.51 13.99 1.64
N VAL A 120 -19.50 13.61 2.44
CA VAL A 120 -18.39 14.47 2.87
C VAL A 120 -17.01 13.85 2.67
N HIS A 121 -16.95 12.59 2.21
CA HIS A 121 -15.71 11.87 2.00
C HIS A 121 -15.75 11.13 0.67
N ALA A 122 -14.58 10.94 0.05
CA ALA A 122 -14.41 10.02 -1.05
C ALA A 122 -13.32 9.03 -0.69
N GLN A 123 -13.53 7.78 -1.06
CA GLN A 123 -12.56 6.71 -0.84
C GLN A 123 -12.37 5.90 -2.12
N VAL A 124 -11.23 5.25 -2.21
CA VAL A 124 -10.90 4.33 -3.30
C VAL A 124 -10.50 2.99 -2.69
N ASP A 125 -11.17 1.92 -3.10
CA ASP A 125 -10.81 0.56 -2.72
C ASP A 125 -9.88 -0.04 -3.78
N PHE A 126 -8.61 -0.27 -3.41
CA PHE A 126 -7.61 -0.93 -4.26
C PHE A 126 -7.50 -2.44 -3.97
N GLY A 127 -8.40 -2.99 -3.17
CA GLY A 127 -8.46 -4.41 -2.79
C GLY A 127 -7.47 -4.80 -1.70
N LEU A 128 -6.25 -4.25 -1.72
CA LEU A 128 -5.26 -4.42 -0.64
C LEU A 128 -5.47 -3.44 0.51
N PHE A 129 -5.92 -2.23 0.19
CA PHE A 129 -6.16 -1.17 1.14
C PHE A 129 -7.19 -0.20 0.58
N ARG A 130 -7.71 0.67 1.47
CA ARG A 130 -8.58 1.78 1.11
C ARG A 130 -7.83 3.09 1.27
N ALA A 131 -7.85 3.91 0.22
CA ALA A 131 -7.34 5.27 0.26
C ALA A 131 -8.49 6.25 0.55
N PHE A 132 -8.32 7.09 1.55
CA PHE A 132 -9.23 8.20 1.81
C PHE A 132 -8.70 9.45 1.14
N LEU A 133 -9.51 10.05 0.28
CA LEU A 133 -9.15 11.28 -0.41
C LEU A 133 -9.36 12.46 0.53
N ARG A 134 -8.33 13.29 0.66
CA ARG A 134 -8.39 14.49 1.49
C ARG A 134 -8.82 15.67 0.62
N PHE A 135 -9.91 16.31 1.01
CA PHE A 135 -10.37 17.57 0.44
C PHE A 135 -10.58 18.57 1.57
N GLU A 136 -10.40 19.86 1.27
CA GLU A 136 -10.62 20.96 2.21
C GLU A 136 -12.08 21.02 2.69
N ASN A 137 -13.03 20.75 1.79
CA ASN A 137 -14.46 20.73 2.09
C ASN A 137 -15.25 19.99 0.98
N ALA A 138 -16.53 19.70 1.26
CA ALA A 138 -17.40 18.97 0.34
C ALA A 138 -17.64 19.71 -1.00
N ALA A 139 -17.59 21.05 -1.03
CA ALA A 139 -17.75 21.82 -2.27
C ALA A 139 -16.51 21.71 -3.16
N GLN A 140 -15.30 21.74 -2.57
CA GLN A 140 -14.06 21.48 -3.27
C GLN A 140 -14.03 20.05 -3.81
N MET A 141 -14.37 19.06 -2.99
CA MET A 141 -14.49 17.65 -3.41
C MET A 141 -15.36 17.50 -4.66
N LYS A 142 -16.60 18.03 -4.62
CA LYS A 142 -17.54 17.95 -5.75
C LYS A 142 -16.98 18.60 -7.02
N ARG A 143 -16.30 19.75 -6.91
CA ARG A 143 -15.69 20.43 -8.08
C ARG A 143 -14.54 19.61 -8.67
N VAL A 144 -13.62 19.12 -7.84
CA VAL A 144 -12.44 18.37 -8.29
C VAL A 144 -12.85 17.05 -8.92
N LEU A 145 -13.70 16.27 -8.26
CA LEU A 145 -14.20 15.00 -8.81
C LEU A 145 -14.96 15.20 -10.13
N LYS A 146 -15.78 16.25 -10.24
CA LYS A 146 -16.47 16.59 -11.50
C LYS A 146 -15.49 16.94 -12.62
N TYR A 147 -14.45 17.72 -12.32
CA TYR A 147 -13.41 18.10 -13.28
C TYR A 147 -12.64 16.87 -13.81
N GLU A 148 -12.26 15.96 -12.91
CA GLU A 148 -11.58 14.70 -13.25
C GLU A 148 -12.54 13.63 -13.81
N GLY A 149 -13.84 13.94 -13.90
CA GLY A 149 -14.89 13.06 -14.42
C GLY A 149 -15.15 11.82 -13.55
N ILE A 150 -14.69 11.82 -12.30
CA ILE A 150 -14.83 10.73 -11.33
C ILE A 150 -16.21 10.81 -10.68
N LYS A 151 -16.89 9.66 -10.62
CA LYS A 151 -18.21 9.49 -9.99
C LYS A 151 -18.16 8.28 -9.07
N ASP A 152 -19.20 8.12 -8.26
CA ASP A 152 -19.41 6.89 -7.50
C ASP A 152 -19.44 5.66 -8.43
N GLY A 153 -18.78 4.57 -8.04
CA GLY A 153 -18.58 3.37 -8.86
C GLY A 153 -17.64 3.54 -10.06
N SER A 154 -16.96 4.68 -10.19
CA SER A 154 -15.92 4.85 -11.22
C SER A 154 -14.66 4.09 -10.85
N PHE A 155 -13.88 3.71 -11.86
CA PHE A 155 -12.55 3.17 -11.65
C PHE A 155 -11.48 4.22 -11.87
N VAL A 156 -10.46 4.19 -11.01
CA VAL A 156 -9.27 5.06 -11.08
C VAL A 156 -8.01 4.21 -11.07
N ALA A 157 -6.97 4.71 -11.72
CA ALA A 157 -5.64 4.13 -11.74
C ALA A 157 -4.63 5.03 -11.02
N THR A 158 -3.64 4.42 -10.38
CA THR A 158 -2.56 5.14 -9.68
C THR A 158 -1.21 4.43 -9.78
N ASP A 159 -0.11 5.20 -9.84
CA ASP A 159 1.26 4.66 -9.75
C ASP A 159 1.64 4.94 -8.32
N VAL A 160 1.94 3.90 -7.56
CA VAL A 160 2.18 4.08 -6.14
C VAL A 160 3.63 4.37 -5.83
N GLN A 161 3.84 5.04 -4.70
CA GLN A 161 5.09 5.01 -3.95
C GLN A 161 4.81 4.35 -2.61
N VAL A 162 5.73 3.52 -2.14
CA VAL A 162 5.50 2.61 -1.02
C VAL A 162 6.59 2.77 0.02
N ASP A 163 6.21 3.35 1.16
CA ASP A 163 7.06 3.45 2.33
C ASP A 163 6.60 2.45 3.40
N VAL A 164 7.53 2.05 4.26
CA VAL A 164 7.25 1.27 5.46
C VAL A 164 7.81 1.94 6.69
N LYS A 165 6.99 1.98 7.74
CA LYS A 165 7.42 2.29 9.09
C LYS A 165 7.34 1.03 9.94
N VAL A 166 8.50 0.45 10.24
CA VAL A 166 8.58 -0.73 11.12
C VAL A 166 8.43 -0.29 12.58
N GLU A 167 7.51 -0.93 13.29
CA GLU A 167 7.24 -0.66 14.72
C GLU A 167 7.79 -1.78 15.62
N ARG A 168 7.81 -3.01 15.11
CA ARG A 168 8.31 -4.19 15.82
C ARG A 168 8.86 -5.20 14.83
N TRP A 169 9.90 -5.93 15.22
CA TRP A 169 10.42 -7.07 14.48
C TRP A 169 10.89 -8.19 15.41
N GLY A 170 11.12 -9.38 14.86
CA GLY A 170 11.65 -10.54 15.60
C GLY A 170 11.00 -11.87 15.20
N ARG A 171 10.81 -12.77 16.17
CA ARG A 171 10.20 -14.08 15.91
C ARG A 171 8.70 -13.94 15.59
N LYS A 172 8.18 -14.90 14.83
CA LYS A 172 6.76 -14.95 14.40
C LYS A 172 5.79 -14.73 15.56
N ASP A 173 5.91 -15.51 16.63
CA ASP A 173 4.99 -15.43 17.75
C ASP A 173 5.04 -14.07 18.46
N ASP A 174 6.22 -13.48 18.65
CA ASP A 174 6.40 -12.21 19.35
C ASP A 174 5.81 -11.01 18.59
N VAL A 175 5.82 -11.10 17.25
CA VAL A 175 5.35 -10.06 16.34
C VAL A 175 3.87 -10.21 16.03
N LEU A 176 3.42 -11.43 15.73
CA LEU A 176 2.02 -11.69 15.36
C LEU A 176 1.08 -11.62 16.56
N ARG A 177 1.51 -12.11 17.73
CA ARG A 177 0.79 -11.98 19.00
C ARG A 177 1.05 -10.58 19.59
N GLY A 178 0.55 -9.55 18.90
CA GLY A 178 0.49 -8.19 19.48
C GLY A 178 -0.35 -8.22 20.76
N LYS A 179 0.12 -7.54 21.83
CA LYS A 179 -0.43 -7.48 23.20
C LYS A 179 -1.89 -7.93 23.28
N ALA A 180 -2.15 -9.05 23.95
CA ALA A 180 -3.47 -9.32 24.50
C ALA A 180 -3.91 -8.06 25.25
N ARG A 181 -5.03 -7.46 24.81
CA ARG A 181 -5.73 -6.44 25.60
C ARG A 181 -5.97 -7.06 26.99
N ARG A 182 -5.24 -6.60 27.99
CA ARG A 182 -5.73 -6.55 29.37
C ARG A 182 -6.53 -5.27 29.52
#